data_AF-A0A171DP93-F1
#
_entry.id   AF-A0A171DP93-F1
#
_cell.length_a   1.000
_cell.length_b   1.000
_cell.length_c   1.000
_cell.angle_alpha   90.00
_cell.angle_beta   90.00
_cell.angle_gamma   90.00
#
_symmetry.space_group_name_H-M   'P 1'
#
loop_
_entity.id
_entity.type
_entity.pdbx_description
1 polymer ?
#
loop_
_entity_poly.entity_id
_entity_poly.type
_entity_poly.pdbx_seq_one_letter_code
_entity_poly.pdbx_strand_id
1 'polypeptide(L)'
;MRVTRHVAAVALAAAMTISLAPVTVPPASAEAIDVISPSGHAVALRNAPRKLSVTYVHRGRRHTLDDFLARTKTSGFVVLDGQDVVAERSTGASRTTRFQSWSVAKSFTSAAVDIALGEGRIRSLDDPVDKYLPELARSGYAGVSIRDLLRMSSGIEWDEATDVPRPHAAADRGRPLRRTAARQVRGWKPGSRFEYTSLTSSPS
;
A
#
# COMPACT_ATOMS: atom_id res chain seq x y z
N MET A 1 56.05 -15.61 -26.58
CA MET A 1 55.27 -16.42 -25.60
C MET A 1 54.96 -15.52 -24.41
N ARG A 2 53.67 -15.48 -24.02
CA ARG A 2 53.04 -14.79 -22.87
C ARG A 2 52.77 -13.27 -22.95
N VAL A 3 51.47 -13.02 -22.94
CA VAL A 3 50.65 -11.82 -22.74
C VAL A 3 50.75 -11.34 -21.28
N THR A 4 50.74 -10.02 -21.05
CA THR A 4 49.84 -9.40 -20.05
C THR A 4 49.67 -7.90 -20.26
N ARG A 5 48.41 -7.49 -20.47
CA ARG A 5 47.90 -6.12 -20.37
C ARG A 5 47.58 -5.83 -18.92
N HIS A 6 47.92 -4.65 -18.41
CA HIS A 6 47.28 -4.08 -17.22
C HIS A 6 46.88 -2.63 -17.49
N VAL A 7 45.57 -2.42 -17.64
CA VAL A 7 44.93 -1.10 -17.59
C VAL A 7 44.56 -0.86 -16.13
N ALA A 8 45.11 0.19 -15.53
CA ALA A 8 44.74 0.64 -14.20
C ALA A 8 43.46 1.49 -14.31
N ALA A 9 42.37 1.01 -13.71
CA ALA A 9 41.14 1.78 -13.51
C ALA A 9 41.26 2.58 -12.21
N VAL A 10 41.18 3.90 -12.32
CA VAL A 10 41.06 4.81 -11.18
C VAL A 10 39.57 4.91 -10.83
N ALA A 11 39.18 4.36 -9.69
CA ALA A 11 37.85 4.53 -9.12
C ALA A 11 37.92 5.55 -7.97
N LEU A 12 37.33 6.73 -8.19
CA LEU A 12 37.16 7.76 -7.17
C LEU A 12 35.90 7.40 -6.35
N ALA A 13 36.08 6.88 -5.13
CA ALA A 13 34.98 6.63 -4.21
C ALA A 13 34.75 7.86 -3.32
N ALA A 14 33.71 8.64 -3.62
CA ALA A 14 33.19 9.64 -2.69
C ALA A 14 32.33 8.93 -1.64
N ALA A 15 32.86 8.73 -0.44
CA ALA A 15 32.11 8.22 0.70
C ALA A 15 31.23 9.35 1.26
N MET A 16 29.94 9.33 0.92
CA MET A 16 28.93 10.20 1.53
C MET A 16 28.38 9.47 2.77
N THR A 17 28.87 9.81 3.95
CA THR A 17 28.40 9.25 5.22
C THR A 17 27.01 9.80 5.52
N ILE A 18 25.97 8.98 5.36
CA ILE A 18 24.62 9.28 5.83
C ILE A 18 24.59 9.02 7.34
N SER A 19 24.49 10.10 8.12
CA SER A 19 24.29 10.01 9.57
C SER A 19 22.86 9.53 9.86
N LEU A 20 22.73 8.28 10.32
CA LEU A 20 21.47 7.70 10.76
C LEU A 20 21.20 8.09 12.22
N ALA A 21 20.57 9.23 12.44
CA ALA A 21 19.91 9.46 13.71
C ALA A 21 18.75 8.44 13.85
N PRO A 22 18.59 7.76 15.00
CA PRO A 22 17.46 6.87 15.22
C PRO A 22 16.17 7.70 15.14
N VAL A 23 15.30 7.36 14.19
CA VAL A 23 13.95 7.93 14.14
C VAL A 23 13.18 7.32 15.31
N THR A 24 13.06 8.07 16.38
CA THR A 24 12.13 7.76 17.48
C THR A 24 10.72 7.83 16.93
N VAL A 25 10.01 6.70 16.90
CA VAL A 25 8.56 6.68 16.64
C VAL A 25 7.90 7.37 17.84
N PRO A 26 7.28 8.56 17.67
CA PRO A 26 6.62 9.22 18.78
C PRO A 26 5.49 8.33 19.31
N PRO A 27 5.22 8.34 20.64
CA PRO A 27 4.07 7.63 21.19
C PRO A 27 2.81 8.17 20.51
N ALA A 28 1.96 7.27 20.05
CA ALA A 28 0.80 7.63 19.23
C ALA A 28 -0.15 8.55 20.01
N SER A 29 -0.04 9.85 19.76
CA SER A 29 -0.96 10.87 20.25
C SER A 29 -2.32 10.64 19.61
N ALA A 30 -3.36 10.63 20.44
CA ALA A 30 -4.73 10.70 19.95
C ALA A 30 -4.95 12.07 19.26
N GLU A 31 -5.77 12.09 18.21
CA GLU A 31 -6.51 13.27 17.68
C GLU A 31 -6.05 13.99 16.38
N ALA A 32 -5.17 13.44 15.55
CA ALA A 32 -5.00 13.96 14.19
C ALA A 32 -5.20 12.86 13.14
N ILE A 33 -5.99 13.14 12.09
CA ILE A 33 -5.89 12.37 10.85
C ILE A 33 -4.47 12.64 10.33
N ASP A 34 -3.65 11.60 10.26
CA ASP A 34 -2.30 11.73 9.70
C ASP A 34 -2.40 12.04 8.20
N VAL A 35 -2.19 13.31 7.86
CA VAL A 35 -2.17 13.77 6.48
C VAL A 35 -0.76 13.61 5.93
N ILE A 36 -0.58 12.66 5.02
CA ILE A 36 0.65 12.56 4.25
C ILE A 36 0.69 13.72 3.26
N SER A 37 1.68 14.60 3.43
CA SER A 37 1.89 15.73 2.51
C SER A 37 2.40 15.23 1.15
N PRO A 38 2.03 15.89 0.03
CA PRO A 38 2.59 15.58 -1.27
C PRO A 38 4.12 15.64 -1.26
N SER A 39 4.77 14.78 -2.06
CA SER A 39 6.23 14.84 -2.26
C SER A 39 6.64 16.18 -2.85
N GLY A 40 7.75 16.76 -2.35
CA GLY A 40 8.39 17.92 -2.95
C GLY A 40 8.97 17.66 -4.35
N HIS A 41 9.08 16.39 -4.75
CA HIS A 41 9.53 15.94 -6.07
C HIS A 41 8.48 15.07 -6.76
N ALA A 42 7.22 15.52 -6.75
CA ALA A 42 6.14 14.81 -7.44
C ALA A 42 6.42 14.73 -8.95
N VAL A 43 6.23 13.54 -9.52
CA VAL A 43 6.35 13.34 -10.97
C VAL A 43 5.23 14.11 -11.67
N ALA A 44 5.59 15.08 -12.50
CA ALA A 44 4.63 15.82 -13.30
C ALA A 44 4.05 14.92 -14.41
N LEU A 45 2.73 14.84 -14.48
CA LEU A 45 2.04 14.19 -15.58
C LEU A 45 1.80 15.19 -16.71
N ARG A 46 2.03 14.75 -17.95
CA ARG A 46 1.85 15.55 -19.16
C ARG A 46 0.50 15.22 -19.79
N ASN A 47 -0.18 16.21 -20.33
CA ASN A 47 -1.43 15.98 -21.07
C ASN A 47 -1.10 15.65 -22.53
N ALA A 48 -1.39 14.42 -22.97
CA ALA A 48 -1.09 13.92 -24.31
C ALA A 48 -2.25 13.03 -24.80
N PRO A 49 -3.42 13.65 -25.09
CA PRO A 49 -4.64 12.92 -25.35
C PRO A 49 -4.53 12.12 -26.66
N ARG A 50 -4.96 10.86 -26.60
CA ARG A 50 -5.03 9.96 -27.75
C ARG A 50 -6.45 9.42 -27.87
N LYS A 51 -6.90 9.21 -29.11
CA LYS A 51 -8.22 8.62 -29.36
C LYS A 51 -8.24 7.20 -28.82
N LEU A 52 -9.07 6.96 -27.80
CA LEU A 52 -9.29 5.65 -27.22
C LEU A 52 -10.63 5.09 -27.72
N SER A 53 -10.58 4.19 -28.70
CA SER A 53 -11.75 3.49 -29.23
C SER A 53 -11.74 2.05 -28.77
N VAL A 54 -12.31 1.80 -27.59
CA VAL A 54 -12.38 0.47 -26.98
C VAL A 54 -13.80 -0.04 -27.05
N THR A 55 -13.94 -1.27 -27.56
CA THR A 55 -15.19 -2.02 -27.55
C THR A 55 -14.99 -3.40 -26.95
N TYR A 56 -16.00 -3.93 -26.28
CA TYR A 56 -16.01 -5.29 -25.74
C TYR A 56 -17.35 -5.96 -25.99
N VAL A 57 -17.38 -7.30 -25.90
CA VAL A 57 -18.61 -8.08 -25.98
C VAL A 57 -19.05 -8.48 -24.58
N HIS A 58 -20.29 -8.19 -24.23
CA HIS A 58 -20.90 -8.62 -22.98
C HIS A 58 -22.34 -9.05 -23.24
N ARG A 59 -22.68 -10.29 -22.85
CA ARG A 59 -23.99 -10.91 -23.11
C ARG A 59 -24.39 -10.87 -24.59
N GLY A 60 -23.46 -11.22 -25.48
CA GLY A 60 -23.69 -11.27 -26.93
C GLY A 60 -23.85 -9.91 -27.63
N ARG A 61 -23.76 -8.79 -26.90
CA ARG A 61 -23.85 -7.44 -27.46
C ARG A 61 -22.49 -6.75 -27.40
N ARG A 62 -22.14 -5.98 -28.43
CA ARG A 62 -20.97 -5.10 -28.43
C ARG A 62 -21.30 -3.82 -27.67
N HIS A 63 -20.41 -3.41 -26.79
CA HIS A 63 -20.50 -2.21 -25.97
C HIS A 63 -19.22 -1.39 -26.12
N THR A 64 -19.29 -0.11 -25.84
CA THR A 64 -18.17 0.84 -25.80
C THR A 64 -17.62 1.00 -24.39
N LEU A 65 -16.43 1.59 -24.25
CA LEU A 65 -15.92 2.03 -22.96
C LEU A 65 -16.91 2.96 -22.23
N ASP A 66 -17.53 3.89 -22.94
CA ASP A 66 -18.47 4.84 -22.31
C ASP A 66 -19.72 4.09 -21.77
N ASP A 67 -20.20 3.05 -22.47
CA ASP A 67 -21.28 2.17 -21.97
C ASP A 67 -20.87 1.43 -20.69
N PHE A 68 -19.60 1.03 -20.58
CA PHE A 68 -19.06 0.40 -19.38
C PHE A 68 -19.09 1.39 -18.21
N LEU A 69 -18.48 2.57 -18.39
CA LEU A 69 -18.35 3.59 -17.34
C LEU A 69 -19.72 4.05 -16.83
N ALA A 70 -20.69 4.24 -17.73
CA ALA A 70 -22.06 4.60 -17.36
C ALA A 70 -22.74 3.48 -16.56
N ARG A 71 -22.64 2.23 -17.02
CA ARG A 71 -23.28 1.08 -16.35
C ARG A 71 -22.68 0.80 -14.97
N THR A 72 -21.39 1.00 -14.78
CA THR A 72 -20.69 0.84 -13.48
C THR A 72 -20.74 2.08 -12.61
N LYS A 73 -21.40 3.17 -13.06
CA LYS A 73 -21.47 4.45 -12.35
C LYS A 73 -20.08 4.99 -11.97
N THR A 74 -19.11 4.86 -12.87
CA THR A 74 -17.73 5.26 -12.61
C THR A 74 -17.60 6.78 -12.57
N SER A 75 -17.13 7.33 -11.45
CA SER A 75 -16.95 8.78 -11.29
C SER A 75 -15.65 9.33 -11.90
N GLY A 76 -14.63 8.49 -12.08
CA GLY A 76 -13.33 8.87 -12.64
C GLY A 76 -12.63 7.69 -13.29
N PHE A 77 -12.07 7.93 -14.47
CA PHE A 77 -11.28 6.96 -15.24
C PHE A 77 -10.12 7.71 -15.91
N VAL A 78 -8.90 7.20 -15.75
CA VAL A 78 -7.69 7.78 -16.35
C VAL A 78 -6.84 6.67 -16.95
N VAL A 79 -6.23 6.94 -18.10
CA VAL A 79 -5.25 6.06 -18.73
C VAL A 79 -3.94 6.82 -18.84
N LEU A 80 -2.88 6.19 -18.34
CA LEU A 80 -1.51 6.69 -18.41
C LEU A 80 -0.70 5.83 -19.39
N ASP A 81 0.23 6.46 -20.09
CA ASP A 81 1.31 5.81 -20.82
C ASP A 81 2.62 6.51 -20.47
N GLY A 82 3.41 5.86 -19.62
CA GLY A 82 4.50 6.53 -18.91
C GLY A 82 3.98 7.72 -18.09
N GLN A 83 4.44 8.92 -18.43
CA GLN A 83 4.04 10.18 -17.79
C GLN A 83 2.87 10.88 -18.50
N ASP A 84 2.35 10.30 -19.59
CA ASP A 84 1.34 10.93 -20.42
C ASP A 84 -0.07 10.50 -20.01
N VAL A 85 -0.90 11.48 -19.65
CA VAL A 85 -2.35 11.31 -19.51
C VAL A 85 -2.95 11.27 -20.91
N VAL A 86 -3.40 10.10 -21.32
CA VAL A 86 -3.80 9.87 -22.73
C VAL A 86 -5.30 9.75 -22.91
N ALA A 87 -6.02 9.41 -21.86
CA ALA A 87 -7.46 9.48 -21.82
C ALA A 87 -7.92 9.75 -20.39
N GLU A 88 -8.96 10.56 -20.23
CA GLU A 88 -9.61 10.82 -18.96
C GLU A 88 -11.12 10.93 -19.18
N ARG A 89 -11.89 10.42 -18.23
CA ARG A 89 -13.34 10.58 -18.12
C ARG A 89 -13.66 10.85 -16.67
N SER A 90 -14.50 11.85 -16.39
CA SER A 90 -15.05 12.05 -15.06
C SER A 90 -16.56 12.25 -15.16
N THR A 91 -17.28 11.85 -14.11
CA THR A 91 -18.72 12.03 -14.00
C THR A 91 -19.01 12.47 -12.57
N GLY A 92 -19.47 13.71 -12.42
CA GLY A 92 -19.73 14.31 -11.10
C GLY A 92 -18.47 14.57 -10.26
N ALA A 93 -17.28 14.54 -10.86
CA ALA A 93 -16.00 14.78 -10.19
C ALA A 93 -15.09 15.69 -11.02
N SER A 94 -14.23 16.44 -10.32
CA SER A 94 -13.17 17.26 -10.89
C SER A 94 -11.81 16.65 -10.61
N ARG A 95 -10.75 17.21 -11.22
CA ARG A 95 -9.35 16.82 -10.96
C ARG A 95 -8.94 16.94 -9.49
N THR A 96 -9.64 17.78 -8.70
CA THR A 96 -9.34 18.02 -7.29
C THR A 96 -10.24 17.23 -6.35
N THR A 97 -11.24 16.49 -6.88
CA THR A 97 -12.09 15.62 -6.08
C THR A 97 -11.25 14.49 -5.47
N ARG A 98 -11.32 14.36 -4.15
CA ARG A 98 -10.71 13.25 -3.41
C ARG A 98 -11.72 12.13 -3.25
N PHE A 99 -11.32 10.91 -3.59
CA PHE A 99 -12.11 9.70 -3.38
C PHE A 99 -11.57 8.93 -2.19
N GLN A 100 -12.45 8.19 -1.51
CA GLN A 100 -12.02 7.16 -0.58
C GLN A 100 -11.23 6.11 -1.37
N SER A 101 -9.96 5.89 -0.99
CA SER A 101 -9.04 4.99 -1.71
C SER A 101 -9.34 3.51 -1.45
N TRP A 102 -10.14 3.21 -0.41
CA TRP A 102 -10.42 1.86 0.04
C TRP A 102 -9.13 1.04 0.14
N SER A 103 -9.11 -0.15 -0.43
CA SER A 103 -7.98 -1.07 -0.34
C SER A 103 -6.78 -0.71 -1.24
N VAL A 104 -6.89 0.32 -2.08
CA VAL A 104 -5.72 0.85 -2.81
C VAL A 104 -4.66 1.37 -1.83
N ALA A 105 -5.08 1.83 -0.64
CA ALA A 105 -4.17 2.26 0.43
C ALA A 105 -3.15 1.18 0.84
N LYS A 106 -3.51 -0.10 0.75
CA LYS A 106 -2.66 -1.23 1.18
C LYS A 106 -1.37 -1.33 0.36
N SER A 107 -1.41 -0.96 -0.92
CA SER A 107 -0.22 -0.93 -1.77
C SER A 107 0.78 0.12 -1.31
N PHE A 108 0.31 1.28 -0.81
CA PHE A 108 1.17 2.31 -0.24
C PHE A 108 1.79 1.85 1.08
N THR A 109 1.01 1.20 1.94
CA THR A 109 1.55 0.58 3.18
C THR A 109 2.61 -0.48 2.87
N SER A 110 2.38 -1.33 1.87
CA SER A 110 3.36 -2.33 1.42
C SER A 110 4.65 -1.68 0.92
N ALA A 111 4.55 -0.63 0.09
CA ALA A 111 5.70 0.12 -0.38
C ALA A 111 6.46 0.80 0.78
N ALA A 112 5.75 1.35 1.77
CA ALA A 112 6.38 1.94 2.96
C ALA A 112 7.15 0.90 3.78
N VAL A 113 6.62 -0.33 3.91
CA VAL A 113 7.33 -1.44 4.56
C VAL A 113 8.59 -1.82 3.78
N ASP A 114 8.53 -1.84 2.44
CA ASP A 114 9.68 -2.16 1.60
C ASP A 114 10.78 -1.09 1.68
N ILE A 115 10.39 0.20 1.72
CA ILE A 115 11.32 1.31 1.98
C ILE A 115 11.97 1.15 3.36
N ALA A 116 11.18 0.89 4.40
CA ALA A 116 11.68 0.70 5.77
C ALA A 116 12.62 -0.50 5.89
N LEU A 117 12.40 -1.56 5.11
CA LEU A 117 13.32 -2.69 4.98
C LEU A 117 14.64 -2.26 4.32
N GLY A 118 14.57 -1.55 3.18
CA GLY A 118 15.75 -1.04 2.48
C GLY A 118 16.60 -0.06 3.30
N GLU A 119 15.97 0.71 4.20
CA GLU A 119 16.65 1.61 5.14
C GLU A 119 17.13 0.92 6.42
N GLY A 120 16.88 -0.38 6.58
CA GLY A 120 17.28 -1.16 7.77
C GLY A 120 16.45 -0.87 9.03
N ARG A 121 15.34 -0.13 8.92
CA ARG A 121 14.37 0.10 10.02
C ARG A 121 13.59 -1.18 10.34
N ILE A 122 13.32 -1.98 9.32
CA ILE A 122 12.90 -3.38 9.44
C ILE A 122 14.10 -4.22 9.04
N ARG A 123 14.51 -5.19 9.87
CA ARG A 123 15.69 -6.02 9.56
C ARG A 123 15.37 -7.13 8.57
N SER A 124 14.18 -7.73 8.68
CA SER A 124 13.73 -8.80 7.80
C SER A 124 12.20 -8.82 7.74
N LEU A 125 11.65 -9.22 6.58
CA LEU A 125 10.23 -9.53 6.46
C LEU A 125 9.81 -10.76 7.27
N ASP A 126 10.78 -11.60 7.66
CA ASP A 126 10.56 -12.76 8.51
C ASP A 126 10.64 -12.42 10.02
N ASP A 127 10.98 -11.16 10.37
CA ASP A 127 10.81 -10.71 11.75
C ASP A 127 9.32 -10.74 12.13
N PRO A 128 8.99 -11.11 13.37
CA PRO A 128 7.62 -11.09 13.84
C PRO A 128 7.16 -9.64 14.07
N VAL A 129 5.88 -9.35 13.80
CA VAL A 129 5.32 -8.00 13.88
C VAL A 129 5.34 -7.45 15.31
N ASP A 130 5.20 -8.31 16.31
CA ASP A 130 5.21 -7.95 17.73
C ASP A 130 6.59 -7.49 18.23
N LYS A 131 7.66 -7.73 17.47
CA LYS A 131 8.97 -7.10 17.69
C LYS A 131 8.93 -5.59 17.47
N TYR A 132 8.07 -5.12 16.56
CA TYR A 132 7.93 -3.70 16.21
C TYR A 132 6.71 -3.06 16.88
N LEU A 133 5.69 -3.87 17.19
CA LEU A 133 4.45 -3.46 17.86
C LEU A 133 4.22 -4.34 19.10
N PRO A 134 4.89 -4.08 20.24
CA PRO A 134 4.82 -4.92 21.44
C PRO A 134 3.40 -5.14 21.97
N GLU A 135 2.47 -4.23 21.70
CA GLU A 135 1.06 -4.38 22.07
C GLU A 135 0.37 -5.57 21.38
N LEU A 136 0.92 -6.08 20.27
CA LEU A 136 0.39 -7.23 19.53
C LEU A 136 0.88 -8.57 20.10
N ALA A 137 1.88 -8.57 20.98
CA ALA A 137 2.48 -9.79 21.54
C ALA A 137 1.49 -10.68 22.32
N ARG A 138 0.34 -10.13 22.75
CA ARG A 138 -0.73 -10.85 23.46
C ARG A 138 -2.00 -11.03 22.63
N SER A 139 -1.90 -10.87 21.32
CA SER A 139 -3.02 -10.98 20.37
C SER A 139 -2.81 -12.15 19.40
N GLY A 140 -3.79 -12.37 18.51
CA GLY A 140 -3.68 -13.31 17.40
C GLY A 140 -2.54 -13.01 16.43
N TYR A 141 -1.93 -11.83 16.53
CA TYR A 141 -0.76 -11.44 15.75
C TYR A 141 0.60 -11.80 16.39
N ALA A 142 0.60 -12.35 17.61
CA ALA A 142 1.84 -12.74 18.29
C ALA A 142 2.66 -13.73 17.44
N GLY A 143 3.92 -13.39 17.14
CA GLY A 143 4.80 -14.19 16.29
C GLY A 143 4.45 -14.23 14.79
N VAL A 144 3.47 -13.45 14.30
CA VAL A 144 3.16 -13.37 12.86
C VAL A 144 4.25 -12.59 12.16
N SER A 145 4.83 -13.13 11.08
CA SER A 145 5.85 -12.41 10.31
C SER A 145 5.26 -11.24 9.54
N ILE A 146 6.06 -10.19 9.29
CA ILE A 146 5.65 -9.08 8.42
C ILE A 146 5.26 -9.61 7.02
N ARG A 147 6.00 -10.60 6.51
CA ARG A 147 5.70 -11.28 5.24
C ARG A 147 4.31 -11.86 5.19
N ASP A 148 3.87 -12.54 6.26
CA ASP A 148 2.55 -13.16 6.31
C ASP A 148 1.44 -12.13 6.35
N LEU A 149 1.67 -10.96 6.98
CA LEU A 149 0.73 -9.83 6.95
C LEU A 149 0.59 -9.27 5.53
N LEU A 150 1.71 -8.99 4.85
CA LEU A 150 1.72 -8.45 3.49
C LEU A 150 1.09 -9.41 2.46
N ARG A 151 1.13 -10.71 2.75
CA ARG A 151 0.53 -11.76 1.91
C ARG A 151 -0.88 -12.15 2.31
N MET A 152 -1.51 -11.43 3.24
CA MET A 152 -2.87 -11.71 3.72
C MET A 152 -2.98 -13.15 4.24
N SER A 153 -2.11 -13.50 5.17
CA SER A 153 -1.98 -14.88 5.72
C SER A 153 -1.66 -14.87 7.21
N SER A 154 -2.21 -13.90 7.94
CA SER A 154 -1.88 -13.61 9.35
C SER A 154 -2.29 -14.73 10.34
N GLY A 155 -3.35 -15.47 10.04
CA GLY A 155 -3.85 -16.52 10.93
C GLY A 155 -4.84 -16.07 12.00
N ILE A 156 -5.30 -14.82 11.96
CA ILE A 156 -6.29 -14.31 12.91
C ILE A 156 -7.69 -14.79 12.52
N GLU A 157 -8.58 -15.00 13.49
CA GLU A 157 -9.99 -15.20 13.19
C GLU A 157 -10.59 -13.89 12.68
N TRP A 158 -10.98 -13.85 11.41
CA TRP A 158 -11.56 -12.68 10.76
C TRP A 158 -12.56 -13.07 9.69
N ASP A 159 -13.73 -12.42 9.71
CA ASP A 159 -14.73 -12.53 8.65
C ASP A 159 -15.05 -11.13 8.09
N GLU A 160 -14.69 -10.89 6.83
CA GLU A 160 -14.92 -9.60 6.17
C GLU A 160 -16.39 -9.16 6.18
N ALA A 161 -17.34 -10.09 6.13
CA ALA A 161 -18.75 -9.74 6.08
C ALA A 161 -19.28 -9.25 7.44
N THR A 162 -18.73 -9.77 8.54
CA THR A 162 -19.24 -9.52 9.89
C THR A 162 -18.35 -8.60 10.72
N ASP A 163 -17.03 -8.67 10.52
CA ASP A 163 -16.05 -7.93 11.31
C ASP A 163 -15.66 -6.58 10.73
N VAL A 164 -15.78 -6.34 9.42
CA VAL A 164 -15.40 -5.05 8.78
C VAL A 164 -16.25 -3.85 9.19
N PRO A 165 -17.60 -3.94 9.35
CA PRO A 165 -18.44 -2.75 9.56
C PRO A 165 -18.02 -1.89 10.76
N ARG A 166 -17.58 -2.51 11.86
CA ARG A 166 -17.15 -1.82 13.10
C ARG A 166 -15.79 -1.09 12.98
N PRO A 167 -14.69 -1.76 12.60
CA PRO A 167 -13.42 -1.14 12.27
C PRO A 167 -13.52 -0.11 11.16
N HIS A 168 -14.33 -0.34 10.12
CA HIS A 168 -14.51 0.63 9.04
C HIS A 168 -15.15 1.92 9.56
N ALA A 169 -16.24 1.80 10.33
CA ALA A 169 -16.85 2.95 11.01
C ALA A 169 -15.93 3.59 12.08
N ALA A 170 -14.94 2.87 12.62
CA ALA A 170 -13.95 3.43 13.53
C ALA A 170 -12.89 4.23 12.76
N ALA A 171 -12.38 3.68 11.66
CA ALA A 171 -11.42 4.32 10.76
C ALA A 171 -12.00 5.60 10.12
N ASP A 172 -13.26 5.56 9.68
CA ASP A 172 -13.98 6.73 9.16
C ASP A 172 -14.12 7.85 10.20
N ARG A 173 -14.04 7.52 11.49
CA ARG A 173 -14.03 8.48 12.62
C ARG A 173 -12.63 8.82 13.12
N GLY A 174 -11.58 8.43 12.40
CA GLY A 174 -10.18 8.66 12.77
C GLY A 174 -9.72 7.88 14.01
N ARG A 175 -10.43 6.79 14.38
CA ARG A 175 -10.03 5.96 15.52
C ARG A 175 -8.96 4.96 15.10
N PRO A 176 -7.85 4.87 15.84
CA PRO A 176 -6.74 4.02 15.46
C PRO A 176 -7.12 2.53 15.63
N LEU A 177 -6.84 1.74 14.60
CA LEU A 177 -7.24 0.32 14.54
C LEU A 177 -6.35 -0.62 15.36
N ARG A 178 -5.22 -0.13 15.89
CA ARG A 178 -4.28 -0.88 16.73
C ARG A 178 -4.92 -1.56 17.93
N ARG A 179 -5.90 -0.92 18.58
CA ARG A 179 -6.67 -1.53 19.69
C ARG A 179 -7.60 -2.65 19.22
N THR A 180 -8.11 -2.57 18.00
CA THR A 180 -8.93 -3.61 17.39
C THR A 180 -8.05 -4.80 16.98
N ALA A 181 -6.85 -4.54 16.44
CA ALA A 181 -5.86 -5.56 16.12
C ALA A 181 -5.39 -6.32 17.36
N ALA A 182 -5.11 -5.62 18.46
CA ALA A 182 -4.67 -6.22 19.72
C ALA A 182 -5.72 -7.14 20.38
N ARG A 183 -6.99 -7.08 19.96
CA ARG A 183 -8.10 -7.93 20.46
C ARG A 183 -8.36 -9.15 19.61
N GLN A 184 -7.72 -9.27 18.45
CA GLN A 184 -7.92 -10.42 17.57
C GLN A 184 -7.35 -11.68 18.20
N VAL A 185 -7.96 -12.82 17.88
CA VAL A 185 -7.53 -14.14 18.34
C VAL A 185 -6.98 -14.93 17.16
N ARG A 186 -6.11 -15.91 17.43
CA ARG A 186 -5.50 -16.75 16.40
C ARG A 186 -6.42 -17.94 16.12
N GLY A 187 -6.83 -18.11 14.86
CA GLY A 187 -7.60 -19.28 14.43
C GLY A 187 -6.73 -20.37 13.81
N TRP A 188 -5.65 -20.00 13.09
CA TRP A 188 -4.76 -20.95 12.43
C TRP A 188 -3.31 -20.46 12.37
N LYS A 189 -2.44 -21.35 11.87
CA LYS A 189 -1.00 -21.07 11.73
C LYS A 189 -0.75 -19.95 10.71
N PRO A 190 0.06 -18.92 11.01
CA PRO A 190 0.46 -17.91 10.03
C PRO A 190 1.10 -18.52 8.79
N GLY A 191 0.85 -17.92 7.62
CA GLY A 191 1.37 -18.37 6.33
C GLY A 191 0.76 -19.67 5.80
N SER A 192 -0.12 -20.35 6.55
CA SER A 192 -0.68 -21.64 6.12
C SER A 192 -1.79 -21.52 5.07
N ARG A 193 -2.47 -20.38 5.00
CA ARG A 193 -3.51 -20.10 3.99
C ARG A 193 -3.65 -18.60 3.75
N PHE A 194 -4.12 -18.25 2.57
CA PHE A 194 -4.54 -16.89 2.23
C PHE A 194 -5.92 -16.61 2.82
N GLU A 195 -6.07 -15.46 3.46
CA GLU A 195 -7.34 -14.87 3.90
C GLU A 195 -7.25 -13.35 3.80
N TYR A 196 -8.13 -12.75 3.00
CA TYR A 196 -8.14 -11.31 2.82
C TYR A 196 -8.65 -10.62 4.09
N THR A 197 -7.77 -9.90 4.78
CA THR A 197 -8.07 -9.23 6.06
C THR A 197 -7.83 -7.73 5.94
N SER A 198 -8.90 -6.96 5.92
CA SER A 198 -8.87 -5.50 5.84
C SER A 198 -8.12 -4.87 7.03
N LEU A 199 -8.15 -5.51 8.21
CA LEU A 199 -7.47 -5.03 9.41
C LEU A 199 -5.93 -5.18 9.36
N THR A 200 -5.40 -6.13 8.59
CA THR A 200 -3.97 -6.48 8.56
C THR A 200 -3.09 -5.46 7.83
N SER A 201 -3.67 -4.65 6.95
CA SER A 201 -2.94 -3.69 6.10
C SER A 201 -3.63 -2.32 6.02
N SER A 202 -4.54 -2.02 6.96
CA SER A 202 -5.10 -0.69 7.06
C SER A 202 -4.07 0.28 7.63
N PRO A 203 -3.82 1.44 6.98
CA PRO A 203 -3.00 2.48 7.57
C PRO A 203 -3.63 2.93 8.90
N SER A 204 -2.79 3.07 9.94
CA SER A 204 -3.20 3.47 11.29
C SER A 204 -3.38 4.96 11.43
#